data_AF-A0A4V3V7B1-F1
#
_entry.id   AF-A0A4V3V7B1-F1
#
_cell.length_a   1.000
_cell.length_b   1.000
_cell.length_c   1.000
_cell.angle_alpha   90.00
_cell.angle_beta   90.00
_cell.angle_gamma   90.00
#
_symmetry.space_group_name_H-M   'P 1'
#
loop_
_entity.id
_entity.type
_entity.pdbx_description
1 polymer ?
#
loop_
_entity_poly.entity_id
_entity_poly.type
_entity_poly.pdbx_seq_one_letter_code
_entity_poly.pdbx_strand_id
1 'polypeptide(L)'
;MKLFQVRKGQFVYYNNELHKVYGVKPMYRQSVHLIRLRDLSQHLTSAAEVERYKPKEFDSFIFNHKAYTLKLDQNAEEGDYILIHNPRPDSLDTYSLNEIEMVETVDKKGIITSNSHGVKHNEYMLMVPGLEENSHPIDFKDMESDGVADLQEAPPQNVNLTDNVLLPALGDIYQKKDSTELFITMVLAVKAETVYLGGGLEISAFELMNAEKWEFLYNLQDQDT
;
A
#
# COMPACT_ATOMS: atom_id res chain seq x y z
N MET A 1 -3.19 20.53 8.56
CA MET A 1 -3.52 21.80 7.85
C MET A 1 -4.27 21.48 6.56
N LYS A 2 -5.45 22.07 6.34
CA LYS A 2 -6.23 21.88 5.10
C LYS A 2 -5.47 22.45 3.90
N LEU A 3 -5.40 21.69 2.81
CA LEU A 3 -4.64 22.07 1.62
C LEU A 3 -5.46 23.01 0.71
N PHE A 4 -5.05 24.27 0.58
CA PHE A 4 -5.57 25.15 -0.48
C PHE A 4 -5.04 24.75 -1.87
N GLN A 5 -3.95 23.97 -1.93
CA GLN A 5 -3.37 23.46 -3.17
C GLN A 5 -2.85 22.03 -2.95
N VAL A 6 -3.51 21.08 -3.60
CA VAL A 6 -3.10 19.67 -3.66
C VAL A 6 -2.30 19.43 -4.94
N ARG A 7 -1.25 18.61 -4.88
CA ARG A 7 -0.39 18.26 -6.03
C ARG A 7 -0.23 16.74 -6.13
N LYS A 8 -0.01 16.24 -7.35
CA LYS A 8 0.35 14.84 -7.60
C LYS A 8 1.56 14.45 -6.75
N GLY A 9 1.52 13.24 -6.20
CA GLY A 9 2.56 12.68 -5.35
C GLY A 9 2.43 13.03 -3.87
N GLN A 10 1.52 13.91 -3.44
CA GLN A 10 1.35 14.19 -2.02
C GLN A 10 0.69 13.03 -1.29
N PHE A 11 1.18 12.69 -0.09
CA PHE A 11 0.41 11.89 0.85
C PHE A 11 -0.58 12.78 1.57
N VAL A 12 -1.80 12.27 1.73
CA VAL A 12 -2.89 12.98 2.39
C VAL A 12 -3.73 12.03 3.22
N TYR A 13 -4.33 12.55 4.27
CA TYR A 13 -5.43 11.92 4.97
C TYR A 13 -6.75 12.32 4.33
N TYR A 14 -7.59 11.32 4.09
CA TYR A 14 -8.99 11.46 3.66
C TYR A 14 -9.80 10.39 4.39
N ASN A 15 -10.91 10.77 5.02
CA ASN A 15 -11.73 9.88 5.85
C ASN A 15 -10.92 9.07 6.89
N ASN A 16 -10.02 9.75 7.59
CA ASN A 16 -9.09 9.17 8.57
C ASN A 16 -8.06 8.17 8.01
N GLU A 17 -7.99 7.93 6.70
CA GLU A 17 -7.06 6.94 6.11
C GLU A 17 -5.98 7.60 5.25
N LEU A 18 -4.80 6.97 5.19
CA LEU A 18 -3.66 7.42 4.40
C LEU A 18 -3.82 7.11 2.90
N HIS A 19 -3.69 8.15 2.09
CA HIS A 19 -3.79 8.09 0.64
C HIS A 19 -2.62 8.82 -0.04
N LYS A 20 -2.37 8.47 -1.30
CA LYS A 20 -1.51 9.22 -2.21
C LYS A 20 -2.35 9.90 -3.29
N VAL A 21 -2.02 11.14 -3.61
CA VAL A 21 -2.64 11.85 -4.73
C VAL A 21 -1.99 11.39 -6.03
N TYR A 22 -2.74 10.74 -6.92
CA TYR A 22 -2.22 10.34 -8.24
C TYR A 22 -2.64 11.31 -9.35
N GLY A 23 -3.67 12.14 -9.14
CA GLY A 23 -4.13 13.11 -10.12
C GLY A 23 -4.90 14.28 -9.51
N VAL A 24 -4.84 15.44 -10.17
CA VAL A 24 -5.65 16.62 -9.83
C VAL A 24 -6.22 17.18 -11.13
N LYS A 25 -7.55 17.28 -11.23
CA LYS A 25 -8.24 17.78 -12.43
C LYS A 25 -8.83 19.17 -12.16
N PRO A 26 -8.22 20.26 -12.68
CA PRO A 26 -8.67 21.63 -12.41
C PRO A 26 -10.07 21.94 -12.96
N MET A 27 -10.44 21.33 -14.08
CA MET A 27 -11.70 21.59 -14.81
C MET A 27 -12.96 21.15 -14.04
N TYR A 28 -12.86 20.17 -13.14
CA TYR A 28 -13.99 19.57 -12.42
C TYR A 28 -13.98 19.96 -10.94
N ARG A 29 -14.19 21.25 -10.62
CA ARG A 29 -14.27 21.77 -9.23
C ARG A 29 -13.11 21.33 -8.32
N GLN A 30 -11.88 21.26 -8.85
CA GLN A 30 -10.70 20.80 -8.11
C GLN A 30 -10.81 19.35 -7.60
N SER A 31 -11.32 18.46 -8.45
CA SER A 31 -11.36 17.03 -8.18
C SER A 31 -9.94 16.49 -7.98
N VAL A 32 -9.73 15.85 -6.83
CA VAL A 32 -8.50 15.20 -6.42
C VAL A 32 -8.73 13.69 -6.49
N HIS A 33 -7.86 13.04 -7.24
CA HIS A 33 -7.83 11.61 -7.40
C HIS A 33 -6.82 11.01 -6.41
N LEU A 34 -7.32 10.15 -5.54
CA LEU A 34 -6.57 9.51 -4.47
C LEU A 34 -6.49 8.01 -4.71
N ILE A 35 -5.36 7.44 -4.30
CA ILE A 35 -5.20 6.00 -4.14
C ILE A 35 -4.92 5.73 -2.67
N ARG A 36 -5.73 4.88 -2.03
CA ARG A 36 -5.50 4.47 -0.65
C ARG A 36 -4.29 3.55 -0.61
N LEU A 37 -3.33 3.82 0.28
CA LEU A 37 -2.09 3.04 0.28
C LEU A 37 -2.32 1.60 0.72
N ARG A 38 -3.24 1.39 1.67
CA ARG A 38 -3.53 0.08 2.27
C ARG A 38 -3.84 -1.00 1.23
N ASP A 39 -4.68 -0.69 0.24
CA ASP A 39 -5.25 -1.67 -0.69
C ASP A 39 -5.35 -1.16 -2.14
N LEU A 40 -4.72 -0.03 -2.44
CA LEU A 40 -4.68 0.57 -3.77
C LEU A 40 -6.05 0.97 -4.35
N SER A 41 -7.11 0.99 -3.53
CA SER A 41 -8.42 1.46 -3.97
C SER A 41 -8.43 2.94 -4.36
N GLN A 42 -9.16 3.26 -5.43
CA GLN A 42 -9.22 4.61 -5.98
C GLN A 42 -10.39 5.39 -5.39
N HIS A 43 -10.10 6.58 -4.85
CA HIS A 43 -11.10 7.49 -4.28
C HIS A 43 -11.08 8.85 -5.00
N LEU A 44 -12.23 9.50 -5.02
CA LEU A 44 -12.41 10.85 -5.58
C LEU A 44 -12.86 11.80 -4.47
N THR A 45 -12.21 12.95 -4.36
CA THR A 45 -12.53 13.96 -3.35
C THR A 45 -12.21 15.37 -3.87
N SER A 46 -12.32 16.37 -3.00
CA SER A 46 -11.94 17.76 -3.25
C SER A 46 -10.73 18.16 -2.40
N ALA A 47 -10.01 19.20 -2.83
CA ALA A 47 -8.85 19.70 -2.09
C ALA A 47 -9.16 20.13 -0.65
N ALA A 48 -10.40 20.54 -0.36
CA ALA A 48 -10.82 21.02 0.95
C ALA A 48 -11.06 19.91 1.99
N GLU A 49 -11.22 18.68 1.53
CA GLU A 49 -11.53 17.49 2.33
C GLU A 49 -10.29 16.70 2.75
N VAL A 50 -9.12 17.07 2.22
CA VAL A 50 -7.87 16.34 2.45
C VAL A 50 -6.88 17.12 3.31
N GLU A 51 -6.08 16.39 4.06
CA GLU A 51 -5.04 16.95 4.91
C GLU A 51 -3.67 16.39 4.55
N ARG A 52 -2.69 17.25 4.29
CA ARG A 52 -1.35 16.81 3.90
C ARG A 52 -0.66 16.02 5.01
N TYR A 53 -0.03 14.91 4.61
CA TYR A 53 1.00 14.24 5.38
C TYR A 53 2.34 14.29 4.65
N LYS A 54 3.45 14.39 5.38
CA LYS A 54 4.81 14.33 4.82
C LYS A 54 5.50 13.10 5.43
N PRO A 55 5.77 12.06 4.64
CA PRO A 55 6.52 10.89 5.10
C PRO A 55 7.88 11.27 5.67
N LYS A 56 8.27 10.60 6.75
CA LYS A 56 9.57 10.72 7.42
C LYS A 56 10.10 9.33 7.76
N GLU A 57 11.38 9.28 8.13
CA GLU A 57 12.00 8.05 8.61
C GLU A 57 11.26 7.49 9.83
N PHE A 58 11.24 6.15 9.92
CA PHE A 58 10.49 5.37 10.91
C PHE A 58 8.97 5.48 10.81
N ASP A 59 8.40 6.19 9.84
CA ASP A 59 6.98 6.03 9.57
C ASP A 59 6.70 4.59 9.09
N SER A 60 5.62 4.01 9.59
CA SER A 60 5.13 2.71 9.15
C SER A 60 3.71 2.80 8.62
N PHE A 61 3.44 2.06 7.54
CA PHE A 61 2.13 2.02 6.91
C PHE A 61 1.93 0.72 6.13
N ILE A 62 0.67 0.40 5.88
CA ILE A 62 0.29 -0.68 4.99
C ILE A 62 0.31 -0.16 3.54
N PHE A 63 1.08 -0.85 2.70
CA PHE A 63 1.07 -0.68 1.26
C PHE A 63 0.71 -2.00 0.60
N ASN A 64 -0.36 -2.01 -0.21
CA ASN A 64 -0.83 -3.20 -0.92
C ASN A 64 -0.89 -4.44 0.00
N HIS A 65 -1.63 -4.30 1.11
CA HIS A 65 -1.88 -5.32 2.13
C HIS A 65 -0.65 -5.78 2.94
N LYS A 66 0.50 -5.15 2.79
CA LYS A 66 1.72 -5.48 3.54
C LYS A 66 2.20 -4.28 4.35
N ALA A 67 2.60 -4.51 5.59
CA ALA A 67 3.16 -3.47 6.44
C ALA A 67 4.61 -3.18 6.03
N TYR A 68 4.98 -1.91 6.03
CA TYR A 68 6.34 -1.45 5.78
C TYR A 68 6.73 -0.35 6.76
N THR A 69 8.03 -0.23 7.02
CA THR A 69 8.65 0.85 7.77
C THR A 69 9.68 1.57 6.91
N LEU A 70 9.68 2.91 6.91
CA LEU A 70 10.61 3.73 6.13
C LEU A 70 11.98 3.86 6.79
N LYS A 71 13.04 3.65 6.02
CA LYS A 71 14.45 3.83 6.42
C LYS A 71 15.22 4.70 5.44
N LEU A 72 16.04 5.62 5.94
CA LEU A 72 16.92 6.46 5.10
C LEU A 72 18.34 5.88 4.98
N ASP A 73 18.84 5.28 6.07
CA ASP A 73 20.25 4.88 6.17
C ASP A 73 20.55 3.47 5.64
N GLN A 74 19.62 2.87 4.87
CA GLN A 74 19.76 1.54 4.31
C GLN A 74 19.56 1.57 2.79
N ASN A 75 20.50 0.96 2.07
CA ASN A 75 20.38 0.76 0.63
C ASN A 75 19.40 -0.38 0.35
N ALA A 76 18.60 -0.21 -0.70
CA ALA A 76 17.67 -1.24 -1.17
C ALA A 76 18.40 -2.38 -1.88
N GLU A 77 17.83 -3.57 -1.79
CA GLU A 77 18.20 -4.77 -2.54
C GLU A 77 17.20 -5.05 -3.68
N GLU A 78 17.52 -5.98 -4.57
CA GLU A 78 16.62 -6.38 -5.66
C GLU A 78 15.33 -7.00 -5.08
N GLY A 79 14.17 -6.55 -5.57
CA GLY A 79 12.86 -6.95 -5.08
C GLY A 79 12.30 -6.12 -3.93
N ASP A 80 13.08 -5.22 -3.35
CA ASP A 80 12.59 -4.29 -2.32
C ASP A 80 11.65 -3.23 -2.91
N TYR A 81 10.83 -2.62 -2.04
CA TYR A 81 10.08 -1.42 -2.37
C TYR A 81 10.81 -0.18 -1.85
N ILE A 82 10.74 0.90 -2.62
CA ILE A 82 11.28 2.20 -2.23
C ILE A 82 10.22 3.29 -2.32
N LEU A 83 10.35 4.31 -1.47
CA LEU A 83 9.56 5.53 -1.53
C LEU A 83 10.44 6.70 -1.98
N ILE A 84 10.20 7.24 -3.16
CA ILE A 84 10.95 8.38 -3.71
C ILE A 84 10.56 9.65 -2.96
N HIS A 85 11.43 10.17 -2.10
CA HIS A 85 11.10 11.28 -1.20
C HIS A 85 11.75 12.62 -1.62
N ASN A 86 12.78 12.56 -2.45
CA ASN A 86 13.54 13.73 -2.91
C ASN A 86 13.89 13.58 -4.39
N PRO A 87 12.89 13.62 -5.29
CA PRO A 87 13.09 13.32 -6.70
C PRO A 87 13.95 14.39 -7.40
N ARG A 88 15.01 13.95 -8.07
CA ARG A 88 15.87 14.74 -8.97
C ARG A 88 16.13 13.91 -10.25
N PRO A 89 15.05 13.61 -11.00
CA PRO A 89 15.14 12.79 -12.20
C PRO A 89 16.12 13.41 -13.21
N ASP A 90 16.93 12.56 -13.83
CA ASP A 90 17.73 12.94 -14.97
C ASP A 90 16.81 13.04 -16.22
N SER A 91 17.31 13.54 -17.36
CA SER A 91 16.47 13.85 -18.53
C SER A 91 15.65 12.68 -19.11
N LEU A 92 15.98 11.44 -18.74
CA LEU A 92 15.31 10.23 -19.22
C LEU A 92 14.33 9.65 -18.19
N ASP A 93 14.36 10.12 -16.95
CA ASP A 93 13.55 9.57 -15.87
C ASP A 93 12.28 10.41 -15.65
N THR A 94 11.17 9.74 -15.32
CA THR A 94 9.86 10.41 -15.15
C THR A 94 9.25 10.22 -13.77
N TYR A 95 10.00 9.65 -12.83
CA TYR A 95 9.54 9.45 -11.46
C TYR A 95 9.30 10.77 -10.72
N SER A 96 8.45 10.68 -9.72
CA SER A 96 7.88 11.82 -9.02
C SER A 96 7.91 11.65 -7.50
N LEU A 97 7.45 12.69 -6.79
CA LEU A 97 7.45 12.69 -5.33
C LEU A 97 6.50 11.61 -4.77
N ASN A 98 6.97 10.90 -3.75
CA ASN A 98 6.34 9.77 -3.07
C ASN A 98 5.85 8.69 -4.04
N GLU A 99 6.59 8.50 -5.13
CA GLU A 99 6.45 7.34 -6.00
C GLU A 99 6.95 6.11 -5.27
N ILE A 100 6.15 5.04 -5.30
CA ILE A 100 6.50 3.75 -4.72
C ILE A 100 6.78 2.82 -5.88
N GLU A 101 8.01 2.34 -5.97
CA GLU A 101 8.45 1.44 -7.04
C GLU A 101 9.21 0.26 -6.46
N MET A 102 9.19 -0.86 -7.17
CA MET A 102 9.98 -2.03 -6.84
C MET A 102 11.37 -1.89 -7.47
N VAL A 103 12.40 -2.30 -6.74
CA VAL A 103 13.77 -2.35 -7.22
C VAL A 103 13.94 -3.55 -8.13
N GLU A 104 14.38 -3.32 -9.36
CA GLU A 104 14.69 -4.38 -10.32
C GLU A 104 16.17 -4.76 -10.25
N THR A 105 17.08 -3.77 -10.24
CA THR A 105 18.53 -4.00 -10.10
C THR A 105 19.20 -2.95 -9.23
N VAL A 106 20.31 -3.33 -8.61
CA VAL A 106 21.12 -2.45 -7.74
C VAL A 106 22.48 -2.17 -8.37
N ASP A 107 22.89 -0.90 -8.42
CA ASP A 107 24.22 -0.47 -8.85
C ASP A 107 24.92 0.30 -7.72
N LYS A 108 26.22 0.56 -7.88
CA LYS A 108 27.05 1.30 -6.90
C LYS A 108 26.59 2.74 -6.67
N LYS A 109 25.85 3.31 -7.63
CA LYS A 109 25.43 4.73 -7.60
C LYS A 109 23.96 4.92 -7.26
N GLY A 110 23.18 3.85 -7.19
CA GLY A 110 21.74 3.92 -7.07
C GLY A 110 21.08 2.59 -7.43
N ILE A 111 19.85 2.68 -7.87
CA ILE A 111 19.03 1.52 -8.23
C ILE A 111 18.34 1.78 -9.57
N ILE A 112 17.93 0.71 -10.22
CA ILE A 112 17.02 0.73 -11.35
C ILE A 112 15.72 0.10 -10.90
N THR A 113 14.61 0.79 -11.11
CA THR A 113 13.28 0.31 -10.72
C THR A 113 12.63 -0.46 -11.85
N SER A 114 11.53 -1.16 -11.55
CA SER A 114 10.71 -1.89 -12.52
C SER A 114 10.16 -1.04 -13.68
N ASN A 115 10.13 0.30 -13.51
CA ASN A 115 9.74 1.25 -14.55
C ASN A 115 10.94 1.75 -15.38
N SER A 116 12.10 1.08 -15.25
CA SER A 116 13.36 1.47 -15.88
C SER A 116 13.87 2.86 -15.47
N HIS A 117 13.51 3.33 -14.27
CA HIS A 117 14.00 4.60 -13.74
C HIS A 117 15.32 4.44 -12.98
N GLY A 118 16.27 5.34 -13.22
CA GLY A 118 17.51 5.43 -12.44
C GLY A 118 17.31 6.33 -11.20
N VAL A 119 17.38 5.76 -10.01
CA VAL A 119 17.17 6.50 -8.76
C VAL A 119 18.43 6.43 -7.89
N LYS A 120 18.98 7.58 -7.47
CA LYS A 120 20.18 7.63 -6.61
C LYS A 120 19.79 7.31 -5.16
N HIS A 121 20.73 6.74 -4.38
CA HIS A 121 20.48 6.34 -3.00
C HIS A 121 19.98 7.46 -2.07
N ASN A 122 20.25 8.73 -2.40
CA ASN A 122 19.80 9.88 -1.62
C ASN A 122 18.43 10.44 -2.04
N GLU A 123 17.74 9.79 -2.98
CA GLU A 123 16.45 10.24 -3.51
C GLU A 123 15.27 9.43 -2.96
N TYR A 124 15.55 8.27 -2.35
CA TYR A 124 14.55 7.35 -1.84
C TYR A 124 14.72 7.03 -0.36
N MET A 125 13.65 6.53 0.24
CA MET A 125 13.64 5.80 1.52
C MET A 125 13.32 4.34 1.21
N LEU A 126 14.03 3.41 1.85
CA LEU A 126 13.72 1.99 1.75
C LEU A 126 12.43 1.69 2.51
N MET A 127 11.54 0.91 1.92
CA MET A 127 10.37 0.35 2.59
C MET A 127 10.73 -1.04 3.11
N VAL A 128 11.17 -1.12 4.36
CA VAL A 128 11.51 -2.40 5.01
C VAL A 128 10.22 -3.13 5.38
N PRO A 129 10.03 -4.40 4.99
CA PRO A 129 8.84 -5.16 5.37
C PRO A 129 8.68 -5.31 6.88
N GLY A 130 7.46 -5.13 7.37
CA GLY A 130 7.10 -5.27 8.78
C GLY A 130 7.05 -3.95 9.56
N LEU A 131 6.64 -4.08 10.82
CA LEU A 131 6.59 -2.99 11.80
C LEU A 131 7.81 -3.09 12.70
N GLU A 132 8.69 -2.09 12.66
CA GLU A 132 9.78 -2.02 13.62
C GLU A 132 9.32 -1.47 14.98
N GLU A 133 10.04 -1.84 16.05
CA GLU A 133 9.72 -1.47 17.44
C GLU A 133 9.59 0.05 17.65
N ASN A 134 10.38 0.84 16.94
CA ASN A 134 10.39 2.30 17.02
C ASN A 134 9.65 2.97 15.85
N SER A 135 8.81 2.22 15.15
CA SER A 135 8.04 2.74 14.02
C SER A 135 6.86 3.61 14.49
N HIS A 136 6.44 4.53 13.64
CA HIS A 136 5.32 5.44 13.86
C HIS A 136 4.24 5.08 12.85
N PRO A 137 3.18 4.35 13.24
CA PRO A 137 2.11 4.00 12.32
C PRO A 137 1.41 5.27 11.83
N ILE A 138 1.22 5.38 10.53
CA ILE A 138 0.61 6.57 9.88
C ILE A 138 -0.62 6.19 9.04
N ASP A 139 -1.07 4.94 9.10
CA ASP A 139 -2.26 4.46 8.36
C ASP A 139 -3.50 5.31 8.62
N PHE A 140 -3.63 5.77 9.87
CA PHE A 140 -4.74 6.60 10.32
C PHE A 140 -4.25 7.90 10.94
N LYS A 141 -5.02 8.97 10.75
CA LYS A 141 -4.68 10.29 11.28
C LYS A 141 -4.95 10.38 12.78
N ASP A 142 -6.15 10.01 13.17
CA ASP A 142 -6.63 10.06 14.54
C ASP A 142 -6.67 8.62 15.06
N MET A 143 -5.70 8.28 15.91
CA MET A 143 -5.59 6.97 16.57
C MET A 143 -6.60 6.77 17.72
N GLU A 144 -7.41 7.79 18.05
CA GLU A 144 -8.45 7.72 19.10
C GLU A 144 -9.78 7.11 18.63
N SER A 145 -9.85 6.57 17.40
CA SER A 145 -10.94 5.69 17.01
C SER A 145 -10.52 4.24 17.31
N ASP A 146 -10.81 3.78 18.54
CA ASP A 146 -10.81 2.39 19.02
C ASP A 146 -10.06 1.36 18.15
N GLY A 147 -8.85 0.97 18.55
CA GLY A 147 -8.27 -0.30 18.06
C GLY A 147 -6.75 -0.40 17.87
N VAL A 148 -5.94 0.55 18.34
CA VAL A 148 -4.47 0.48 18.15
C VAL A 148 -3.75 -0.10 19.36
N ALA A 149 -4.29 -1.18 19.92
CA ALA A 149 -3.63 -1.97 20.96
C ALA A 149 -3.93 -3.45 20.75
N ASP A 150 -3.47 -4.04 19.63
CA ASP A 150 -3.32 -5.51 19.50
C ASP A 150 -2.61 -5.89 18.18
N LEU A 151 -1.40 -5.34 17.94
CA LEU A 151 -0.49 -5.90 16.93
C LEU A 151 0.75 -6.57 17.55
N GLN A 152 0.78 -6.72 18.87
CA GLN A 152 1.81 -7.49 19.56
C GLN A 152 1.16 -8.59 20.41
N GLU A 153 1.34 -9.83 19.95
CA GLU A 153 1.16 -11.07 20.71
C GLU A 153 -0.24 -11.36 21.29
N ALA A 154 -1.10 -12.03 20.51
CA ALA A 154 -2.17 -12.85 21.09
C ALA A 154 -2.39 -14.16 20.30
N PRO A 155 -2.49 -15.33 20.99
CA PRO A 155 -2.73 -16.63 20.36
C PRO A 155 -4.18 -16.75 19.85
N PRO A 156 -4.48 -17.74 18.98
CA PRO A 156 -5.61 -17.64 18.07
C PRO A 156 -6.88 -18.19 18.72
N GLN A 157 -7.57 -17.44 19.58
CA GLN A 157 -8.96 -17.77 19.93
C GLN A 157 -9.81 -16.52 20.21
N ASN A 158 -10.82 -16.35 19.35
CA ASN A 158 -12.02 -15.53 19.54
C ASN A 158 -11.80 -14.01 19.56
N VAL A 159 -11.59 -13.42 18.37
CA VAL A 159 -11.79 -11.99 18.16
C VAL A 159 -13.11 -11.83 17.41
N ASN A 160 -14.06 -11.07 17.96
CA ASN A 160 -15.26 -10.64 17.25
C ASN A 160 -14.83 -9.65 16.15
N LEU A 161 -14.99 -10.07 14.90
CA LEU A 161 -14.43 -9.44 13.71
C LEU A 161 -15.43 -8.56 12.99
N THR A 162 -15.72 -7.41 13.57
CA THR A 162 -16.56 -6.42 12.88
C THR A 162 -15.87 -5.15 12.43
N ASP A 163 -14.68 -4.80 12.94
CA ASP A 163 -14.22 -3.42 12.73
C ASP A 163 -12.84 -3.20 12.10
N ASN A 164 -11.96 -4.20 11.91
CA ASN A 164 -10.62 -3.90 11.35
C ASN A 164 -9.89 -5.02 10.56
N VAL A 165 -10.52 -6.16 10.25
CA VAL A 165 -9.91 -7.14 9.34
C VAL A 165 -10.38 -6.86 7.92
N LEU A 166 -9.43 -6.42 7.08
CA LEU A 166 -9.66 -6.10 5.69
C LEU A 166 -10.03 -7.37 4.93
N LEU A 167 -11.33 -7.56 4.68
CA LEU A 167 -11.83 -8.68 3.92
C LEU A 167 -11.33 -8.58 2.46
N PRO A 168 -10.91 -9.70 1.84
CA PRO A 168 -10.58 -9.75 0.43
C PRO A 168 -11.72 -9.18 -0.42
N ALA A 169 -11.39 -8.41 -1.46
CA ALA A 169 -12.36 -7.78 -2.33
C ALA A 169 -12.80 -8.72 -3.45
N LEU A 170 -14.02 -8.51 -3.95
CA LEU A 170 -14.50 -9.18 -5.16
C LEU A 170 -13.59 -8.87 -6.34
N GLY A 171 -13.17 -9.92 -7.06
CA GLY A 171 -12.27 -9.79 -8.20
C GLY A 171 -10.78 -9.81 -7.84
N ASP A 172 -10.41 -9.89 -6.55
CA ASP A 172 -9.02 -10.11 -6.15
C ASP A 172 -8.55 -11.47 -6.66
N ILE A 173 -7.37 -11.51 -7.24
CA ILE A 173 -6.73 -12.74 -7.73
C ILE A 173 -5.57 -13.09 -6.81
N TYR A 174 -5.58 -14.33 -6.33
CA TYR A 174 -4.56 -14.89 -5.46
C TYR A 174 -3.91 -16.12 -6.09
N GLN A 175 -2.62 -16.29 -5.83
CA GLN A 175 -1.87 -17.51 -6.11
C GLN A 175 -1.57 -18.25 -4.81
N LYS A 176 -1.81 -19.57 -4.81
CA LYS A 176 -1.44 -20.44 -3.70
C LYS A 176 0.05 -20.78 -3.76
N LYS A 177 0.76 -20.56 -2.65
CA LYS A 177 2.20 -20.76 -2.48
C LYS A 177 2.56 -22.10 -1.82
N ASP A 178 1.68 -22.64 -0.99
CA ASP A 178 1.90 -23.88 -0.24
C ASP A 178 1.48 -25.15 -1.01
N SER A 179 1.33 -25.04 -2.33
CA SER A 179 0.90 -26.14 -3.22
C SER A 179 2.00 -26.48 -4.23
N THR A 180 2.19 -27.78 -4.50
CA THR A 180 3.07 -28.26 -5.58
C THR A 180 2.49 -28.00 -6.98
N GLU A 181 1.18 -27.77 -7.07
CA GLU A 181 0.49 -27.42 -8.31
C GLU A 181 0.18 -25.92 -8.35
N LEU A 182 0.33 -25.31 -9.54
CA LEU A 182 -0.02 -23.91 -9.77
C LEU A 182 -1.53 -23.72 -9.62
N PHE A 183 -1.93 -23.01 -8.57
CA PHE A 183 -3.32 -22.66 -8.33
C PHE A 183 -3.46 -21.14 -8.22
N ILE A 184 -4.01 -20.54 -9.26
CA ILE A 184 -4.37 -19.12 -9.33
C ILE A 184 -5.88 -19.05 -9.38
N THR A 185 -6.47 -18.24 -8.50
CA THR A 185 -7.91 -18.16 -8.37
C THR A 185 -8.36 -16.77 -7.96
N MET A 186 -9.63 -16.48 -8.22
CA MET A 186 -10.26 -15.18 -7.99
C MET A 186 -11.29 -15.28 -6.88
N VAL A 187 -11.41 -14.22 -6.08
CA VAL A 187 -12.52 -14.02 -5.13
C VAL A 187 -13.81 -13.76 -5.90
N LEU A 188 -14.74 -14.72 -5.81
CA LEU A 188 -16.06 -14.68 -6.46
C LEU A 188 -17.17 -14.16 -5.54
N ALA A 189 -17.06 -14.43 -4.25
CA ALA A 189 -17.98 -13.96 -3.23
C ALA A 189 -17.30 -13.87 -1.87
N VAL A 190 -17.80 -12.96 -1.04
CA VAL A 190 -17.46 -12.88 0.38
C VAL A 190 -18.76 -12.88 1.16
N LYS A 191 -18.89 -13.79 2.13
CA LYS A 191 -20.04 -13.89 3.01
C LYS A 191 -19.55 -13.99 4.44
N ALA A 192 -19.79 -12.94 5.22
CA ALA A 192 -19.17 -12.79 6.53
C ALA A 192 -17.64 -12.96 6.43
N GLU A 193 -17.07 -13.96 7.07
CA GLU A 193 -15.63 -14.25 7.05
C GLU A 193 -15.24 -15.34 6.05
N THR A 194 -16.20 -15.88 5.29
CA THR A 194 -15.95 -16.92 4.28
C THR A 194 -15.75 -16.29 2.91
N VAL A 195 -14.65 -16.64 2.27
CA VAL A 195 -14.28 -16.25 0.92
C VAL A 195 -14.49 -17.44 -0.01
N TYR A 196 -15.23 -17.19 -1.08
CA TYR A 196 -15.51 -18.16 -2.13
C TYR A 196 -14.59 -17.86 -3.31
N LEU A 197 -13.70 -18.80 -3.60
CA LEU A 197 -12.71 -18.70 -4.67
C LEU A 197 -13.17 -19.46 -5.92
N GLY A 198 -12.72 -19.01 -7.07
CA GLY A 198 -12.82 -19.75 -8.33
C GLY A 198 -12.31 -21.19 -8.19
N GLY A 199 -12.98 -22.14 -8.85
CA GLY A 199 -12.74 -23.56 -8.65
C GLY A 199 -13.55 -24.19 -7.51
N GLY A 200 -14.44 -23.43 -6.85
CA GLY A 200 -15.36 -23.93 -5.84
C GLY A 200 -14.73 -24.11 -4.45
N LEU A 201 -13.59 -23.46 -4.21
CA LEU A 201 -12.89 -23.51 -2.94
C LEU A 201 -13.49 -22.47 -1.97
N GLU A 202 -13.83 -22.91 -0.76
CA GLU A 202 -14.34 -22.07 0.31
C GLU A 202 -13.31 -22.04 1.44
N ILE A 203 -12.80 -20.85 1.77
CA ILE A 203 -11.82 -20.67 2.84
C ILE A 203 -12.19 -19.47 3.71
N SER A 204 -11.56 -19.37 4.88
CA SER A 204 -11.69 -18.16 5.71
C SER A 204 -10.89 -17.01 5.10
N ALA A 205 -11.34 -15.78 5.31
CA ALA A 205 -10.59 -14.57 4.95
C ALA A 205 -9.19 -14.58 5.59
N PHE A 206 -9.07 -15.04 6.83
CA PHE A 206 -7.79 -15.19 7.53
C PHE A 206 -6.81 -16.13 6.84
N GLU A 207 -7.30 -17.24 6.32
CA GLU A 207 -6.46 -18.17 5.57
C GLU A 207 -5.95 -17.50 4.30
N LEU A 208 -6.81 -16.79 3.56
CA LEU A 208 -6.44 -16.11 2.33
C LEU A 208 -5.44 -14.96 2.57
N MET A 209 -5.51 -14.31 3.74
CA MET A 209 -4.57 -13.26 4.14
C MET A 209 -3.22 -13.79 4.63
N ASN A 210 -3.02 -15.11 4.75
CA ASN A 210 -1.74 -15.68 5.13
C ASN A 210 -0.74 -15.63 3.96
N ALA A 211 0.22 -14.70 4.05
CA ALA A 211 1.25 -14.47 3.02
C ALA A 211 2.20 -15.65 2.76
N GLU A 212 2.31 -16.61 3.68
CA GLU A 212 3.08 -17.84 3.47
C GLU A 212 2.33 -18.83 2.57
N LYS A 213 0.99 -18.80 2.61
CA LYS A 213 0.12 -19.71 1.85
C LYS A 213 -0.41 -19.10 0.57
N TRP A 214 -0.64 -17.79 0.55
CA TRP A 214 -1.28 -17.09 -0.54
C TRP A 214 -0.56 -15.80 -0.88
N GLU A 215 -0.58 -15.47 -2.16
CA GLU A 215 -0.04 -14.23 -2.69
C GLU A 215 -1.11 -13.52 -3.49
N PHE A 216 -1.46 -12.32 -3.06
CA PHE A 216 -2.26 -11.42 -3.87
C PHE A 216 -1.47 -11.02 -5.12
N LEU A 217 -2.10 -11.12 -6.29
CA LEU A 217 -1.52 -10.75 -7.57
C LEU A 217 -2.04 -9.39 -8.05
N TYR A 218 -3.36 -9.26 -8.24
CA TYR A 218 -4.04 -8.04 -8.70
C TYR A 218 -5.55 -8.16 -8.52
N ASN A 219 -6.29 -7.05 -8.59
CA ASN A 219 -7.75 -7.05 -8.70
C ASN A 219 -8.18 -6.82 -10.16
N LEU A 220 -9.21 -7.54 -10.63
CA LEU A 220 -9.72 -7.37 -12.00
C LEU A 220 -10.22 -5.95 -12.32
N GLN A 221 -10.76 -5.24 -11.33
CA GLN A 221 -11.30 -3.89 -11.49
C GLN A 221 -10.20 -2.84 -11.66
N ASP A 222 -8.94 -3.18 -11.39
CA ASP A 222 -7.80 -2.29 -11.57
C ASP A 222 -7.35 -2.19 -13.04
N GLN A 223 -7.80 -3.09 -13.93
CA GLN A 223 -7.38 -3.12 -15.34
C GLN A 223 -8.20 -2.23 -16.29
N ASP A 224 -9.27 -1.58 -15.81
CA ASP A 224 -10.18 -0.75 -16.64
C ASP A 224 -9.76 0.74 -16.74
N THR A 225 -8.47 1.06 -16.65
CA THR A 225 -7.93 2.43 -16.84
C THR A 225 -6.85 2.55 -17.91
#